data_AF-A0A0E3ZG94-F1
#
_entry.id   AF-A0A0E3ZG94-F1
#
_cell.length_a   1.000
_cell.length_b   1.000
_cell.length_c   1.000
_cell.angle_alpha   90.00
_cell.angle_beta   90.00
_cell.angle_gamma   90.00
#
_symmetry.space_group_name_H-M   'P 1'
#
loop_
_entity.id
_entity.type
_entity.pdbx_description
1 polymer ?
#
loop_
_entity_poly.entity_id
_entity_poly.type
_entity_poly.pdbx_seq_one_letter_code
_entity_poly.pdbx_strand_id
1 'polypeptide(L)'
;MSLMVWNPKGGSCKQYGGEGHWWWGEGDEKFFVDGETFPSTFGTGTEDYFGYAWCIPNYFTRAFHSQSHTEDNMGYQALNRWQVIDNVPFQKSFRAYLEKYFPDKWPTQYAVTAYWYLNKGGVDPIKPTPVAELYGFEIPYQVYRKPGVIEGESMQIEDNSGGWATTDVFADERIFDRVSGHKILLWHGDPKKENKLTTTFKVDKPGTYSVKAQVVKSPEGGKFGVALNGQQVKKELNFKSEVAPGKAEVVDLGTFELKPGKQVMEFKWIPAEGFGEKMMIDYIDLKLM
;
A
#
# COMPACT_ATOMS: atom_id res chain seq x y z
N MET A 1 -12.61 -6.65 -20.59
CA MET A 1 -12.66 -7.29 -19.27
C MET A 1 -12.78 -6.22 -18.20
N SER A 2 -13.62 -6.44 -17.20
CA SER A 2 -13.67 -5.67 -15.97
C SER A 2 -13.33 -6.58 -14.80
N LEU A 3 -12.51 -6.11 -13.88
CA LEU A 3 -12.09 -6.81 -12.66
C LEU A 3 -12.47 -5.95 -11.46
N MET A 4 -13.14 -6.55 -10.49
CA MET A 4 -13.30 -6.02 -9.15
C MET A 4 -12.47 -6.87 -8.20
N VAL A 5 -11.57 -6.24 -7.45
CA VAL A 5 -10.84 -6.87 -6.35
C VAL A 5 -11.39 -6.33 -5.04
N TRP A 6 -11.54 -7.21 -4.05
CA TRP A 6 -11.76 -6.85 -2.66
C TRP A 6 -10.62 -7.41 -1.82
N ASN A 7 -9.77 -6.54 -1.27
CA ASN A 7 -8.60 -6.85 -0.45
C ASN A 7 -8.68 -6.14 0.91
N PRO A 8 -9.44 -6.64 1.90
CA PRO A 8 -9.78 -5.87 3.10
C PRO A 8 -8.62 -5.63 4.07
N LYS A 9 -7.47 -6.29 3.87
CA LYS A 9 -6.28 -6.10 4.70
C LYS A 9 -5.31 -5.06 4.12
N GLY A 10 -5.36 -4.82 2.81
CA GLY A 10 -4.37 -4.00 2.11
C GLY A 10 -2.97 -4.62 2.09
N GLY A 11 -2.03 -3.98 1.40
CA GLY A 11 -0.60 -4.27 1.49
C GLY A 11 -0.17 -5.67 1.08
N SER A 12 0.98 -6.08 1.64
CA SER A 12 1.66 -7.34 1.36
C SER A 12 1.31 -8.44 2.35
N CYS A 13 1.16 -9.67 1.84
CA CYS A 13 0.94 -10.84 2.68
C CYS A 13 2.24 -11.65 2.81
N LYS A 14 3.23 -11.16 3.55
CA LYS A 14 4.56 -11.82 3.64
C LYS A 14 4.54 -13.17 4.36
N GLN A 15 3.65 -13.35 5.33
CA GLN A 15 3.58 -14.54 6.15
C GLN A 15 3.10 -15.77 5.36
N TYR A 16 2.25 -15.56 4.36
CA TYR A 16 1.65 -16.64 3.57
C TYR A 16 2.02 -16.58 2.09
N GLY A 17 2.51 -15.44 1.61
CA GLY A 17 3.05 -15.26 0.27
C GLY A 17 4.49 -15.75 0.20
N GLY A 18 4.86 -16.35 -0.93
CA GLY A 18 6.27 -16.62 -1.24
C GLY A 18 7.02 -15.34 -1.59
N GLU A 19 8.32 -15.48 -1.88
CA GLU A 19 9.09 -14.38 -2.48
C GLU A 19 8.42 -13.94 -3.80
N GLY A 20 8.07 -12.66 -3.91
CA GLY A 20 7.33 -12.10 -5.04
C GLY A 20 5.82 -11.99 -4.83
N HIS A 21 5.23 -12.58 -3.79
CA HIS A 21 3.77 -12.57 -3.55
C HIS A 21 3.36 -11.43 -2.62
N TRP A 22 3.78 -10.22 -2.97
CA TRP A 22 3.74 -9.09 -2.05
C TRP A 22 2.50 -8.22 -2.20
N TRP A 23 1.57 -8.49 -3.10
CA TRP A 23 0.25 -7.86 -3.13
C TRP A 23 -0.67 -8.58 -4.13
N TRP A 24 -1.94 -8.19 -4.17
CA TRP A 24 -2.96 -8.85 -4.98
C TRP A 24 -2.71 -8.71 -6.50
N GLY A 25 -1.97 -7.69 -6.94
CA GLY A 25 -1.77 -7.41 -8.35
C GLY A 25 -0.76 -8.31 -9.07
N GLU A 26 0.08 -9.08 -8.38
CA GLU A 26 1.22 -9.78 -9.01
C GLU A 26 0.86 -10.92 -10.00
N GLY A 27 -0.41 -11.28 -10.16
CA GLY A 27 -0.79 -12.45 -10.96
C GLY A 27 -0.93 -12.18 -12.45
N ASP A 28 -0.32 -13.01 -13.30
CA ASP A 28 -0.34 -12.80 -14.74
C ASP A 28 -1.68 -13.19 -15.38
N GLU A 29 -2.03 -12.51 -16.47
CA GLU A 29 -2.95 -13.02 -17.47
C GLU A 29 -2.30 -14.05 -18.40
N LYS A 30 -3.07 -15.07 -18.77
CA LYS A 30 -2.63 -16.13 -19.69
C LYS A 30 -3.74 -16.47 -20.67
N PHE A 31 -3.52 -16.24 -21.96
CA PHE A 31 -4.50 -16.56 -23.01
C PHE A 31 -4.01 -17.70 -23.90
N PHE A 32 -4.89 -18.68 -24.10
CA PHE A 32 -4.67 -19.84 -24.95
C PHE A 32 -5.67 -19.80 -26.11
N VAL A 33 -5.16 -19.86 -27.33
CA VAL A 33 -5.95 -19.73 -28.58
C VAL A 33 -5.96 -21.04 -29.38
N ASP A 34 -7.13 -21.58 -29.68
CA ASP A 34 -7.28 -22.73 -30.58
C ASP A 34 -6.55 -24.02 -30.15
N GLY A 35 -6.46 -24.23 -28.83
CA GLY A 35 -5.99 -25.49 -28.23
C GLY A 35 -4.49 -25.55 -27.93
N GLU A 36 -3.81 -24.40 -27.88
CA GLU A 36 -2.39 -24.32 -27.49
C GLU A 36 -2.13 -24.97 -26.12
N THR A 37 -0.96 -25.60 -26.00
CA THR A 37 -0.47 -26.18 -24.76
C THR A 37 0.30 -25.17 -23.90
N PHE A 38 0.81 -24.10 -24.51
CA PHE A 38 1.45 -22.96 -23.86
C PHE A 38 0.76 -21.68 -24.34
N PRO A 39 0.47 -20.70 -23.45
CA PRO A 39 -0.31 -19.53 -23.85
C PRO A 39 0.52 -18.62 -24.76
N SER A 40 -0.05 -18.22 -25.89
CA SER A 40 0.57 -17.25 -26.81
C SER A 40 0.55 -15.82 -26.26
N THR A 41 -0.32 -15.52 -25.29
CA THR A 41 -0.27 -14.28 -24.50
C THR A 41 0.02 -14.64 -23.04
N PHE A 42 1.11 -14.10 -22.50
CA PHE A 42 1.58 -14.34 -21.15
C PHE A 42 2.04 -13.00 -20.58
N GLY A 43 1.40 -12.55 -19.50
CA GLY A 43 1.67 -11.27 -18.86
C GLY A 43 2.73 -11.29 -17.77
N THR A 44 2.74 -10.23 -16.95
CA THR A 44 3.71 -10.01 -15.87
C THR A 44 3.09 -9.59 -14.54
N GLY A 45 1.78 -9.34 -14.54
CA GLY A 45 1.04 -8.83 -13.40
C GLY A 45 -0.35 -8.36 -13.83
N THR A 46 -1.29 -8.43 -12.91
CA THR A 46 -2.66 -7.95 -13.08
C THR A 46 -2.65 -6.44 -13.30
N GLU A 47 -1.84 -5.68 -12.56
CA GLU A 47 -1.71 -4.24 -12.76
C GLU A 47 -1.18 -3.91 -14.15
N ASP A 48 -0.18 -4.66 -14.59
CA ASP A 48 0.47 -4.48 -15.88
C ASP A 48 -0.55 -4.74 -16.99
N TYR A 49 -1.36 -5.80 -16.84
CA TYR A 49 -2.45 -6.10 -17.74
C TYR A 49 -3.50 -4.97 -17.79
N PHE A 50 -3.82 -4.32 -16.68
CA PHE A 50 -4.75 -3.19 -16.66
C PHE A 50 -4.08 -1.83 -16.96
N GLY A 51 -2.78 -1.82 -17.26
CA GLY A 51 -2.04 -0.69 -17.80
C GLY A 51 -1.58 0.32 -16.76
N TYR A 52 -1.22 -0.14 -15.56
CA TYR A 52 -0.47 0.62 -14.56
C TYR A 52 0.64 -0.26 -13.96
N ALA A 53 1.43 0.27 -13.04
CA ALA A 53 2.59 -0.41 -12.48
C ALA A 53 2.83 0.00 -11.03
N TRP A 54 3.73 -0.72 -10.35
CA TRP A 54 4.25 -0.38 -9.01
C TRP A 54 3.17 -0.27 -7.93
N CYS A 55 2.10 -1.07 -8.06
CA CYS A 55 0.98 -1.06 -7.12
C CYS A 55 0.35 0.33 -6.95
N ILE A 56 0.52 1.26 -7.89
CA ILE A 56 0.13 2.66 -7.66
C ILE A 56 -1.40 2.73 -7.49
N PRO A 57 -1.91 3.14 -6.31
CA PRO A 57 -3.34 3.06 -6.01
C PRO A 57 -4.10 4.28 -6.53
N ASN A 58 -3.65 4.92 -7.61
CA ASN A 58 -4.25 6.14 -8.12
C ASN A 58 -5.41 5.85 -9.08
N TYR A 59 -6.38 6.76 -9.10
CA TYR A 59 -7.35 6.80 -10.17
C TYR A 59 -6.67 7.11 -11.49
N PHE A 60 -7.03 6.38 -12.55
CA PHE A 60 -6.69 6.78 -13.90
C PHE A 60 -7.79 6.39 -14.87
N THR A 61 -7.92 7.19 -15.93
CA THR A 61 -8.87 6.93 -17.01
C THR A 61 -8.22 7.14 -18.36
N ARG A 62 -8.32 6.12 -19.22
CA ARG A 62 -7.92 6.14 -20.63
C ARG A 62 -9.05 5.52 -21.45
N ALA A 63 -8.99 5.71 -22.78
CA ALA A 63 -10.04 5.21 -23.68
C ALA A 63 -10.26 3.69 -23.57
N PHE A 64 -9.19 2.93 -23.37
CA PHE A 64 -9.24 1.47 -23.36
C PHE A 64 -8.96 0.84 -22.01
N HIS A 65 -8.52 1.56 -20.99
CA HIS A 65 -8.28 0.98 -19.67
C HIS A 65 -8.36 2.03 -18.56
N SER A 66 -8.75 1.59 -17.36
CA SER A 66 -8.90 2.47 -16.19
C SER A 66 -8.84 1.71 -14.88
N GLN A 67 -8.38 2.43 -13.84
CA GLN A 67 -8.71 2.17 -12.44
C GLN A 67 -9.76 3.21 -12.04
N SER A 68 -11.02 2.79 -12.09
CA SER A 68 -12.18 3.66 -11.87
C SER A 68 -12.55 3.81 -10.40
N HIS A 69 -12.11 2.87 -9.57
CA HIS A 69 -12.27 2.91 -8.12
C HIS A 69 -11.05 2.27 -7.44
N THR A 70 -10.67 2.82 -6.31
CA THR A 70 -9.59 2.30 -5.47
C THR A 70 -9.73 2.84 -4.06
N GLU A 71 -9.59 1.96 -3.10
CA GLU A 71 -9.47 2.27 -1.68
C GLU A 71 -8.02 2.10 -1.21
N ASP A 72 -7.08 2.68 -1.96
CA ASP A 72 -5.66 2.68 -1.57
C ASP A 72 -5.04 1.26 -1.48
N ASN A 73 -5.42 0.38 -2.43
CA ASN A 73 -5.15 -1.07 -2.43
C ASN A 73 -5.69 -1.86 -1.23
N MET A 74 -6.52 -1.23 -0.40
CA MET A 74 -7.14 -1.82 0.79
C MET A 74 -8.66 -1.70 0.69
N GLY A 75 -9.37 -2.81 0.54
CA GLY A 75 -10.80 -2.82 0.24
C GLY A 75 -11.04 -2.98 -1.25
N TYR A 76 -11.85 -2.15 -1.87
CA TYR A 76 -12.27 -2.32 -3.27
C TYR A 76 -11.33 -1.67 -4.30
N GLN A 77 -11.09 -2.38 -5.40
CA GLN A 77 -10.40 -1.88 -6.59
C GLN A 77 -11.15 -2.29 -7.85
N ALA A 78 -11.57 -1.31 -8.65
CA ALA A 78 -12.30 -1.54 -9.90
C ALA A 78 -11.44 -1.17 -11.11
N LEU A 79 -11.07 -2.20 -11.86
CA LEU A 79 -10.22 -2.14 -13.04
C LEU A 79 -11.02 -2.53 -14.29
N ASN A 80 -10.70 -1.93 -15.43
CA ASN A 80 -11.21 -2.40 -16.72
C ASN A 80 -10.18 -2.20 -17.82
N ARG A 81 -10.23 -3.10 -18.81
CA ARG A 81 -9.49 -3.05 -20.07
C ARG A 81 -10.37 -3.50 -21.23
N TRP A 82 -10.37 -2.74 -22.30
CA TRP A 82 -11.12 -2.96 -23.53
C TRP A 82 -10.14 -3.31 -24.65
N GLN A 83 -10.11 -4.58 -25.04
CA GLN A 83 -9.26 -5.06 -26.13
C GLN A 83 -9.96 -4.85 -27.47
N VAL A 84 -9.98 -3.59 -27.93
CA VAL A 84 -10.65 -3.19 -29.19
C VAL A 84 -9.66 -3.18 -30.35
N ILE A 85 -8.52 -2.51 -30.17
CA ILE A 85 -7.46 -2.41 -31.20
C ILE A 85 -6.40 -3.51 -31.06
N ASP A 86 -6.39 -4.18 -29.91
CA ASP A 86 -5.51 -5.28 -29.50
C ASP A 86 -6.36 -6.52 -29.17
N ASN A 87 -7.35 -6.81 -30.02
CA ASN A 87 -8.22 -7.97 -29.85
C ASN A 87 -7.43 -9.29 -29.98
N VAL A 88 -7.92 -10.34 -29.31
CA VAL A 88 -7.34 -11.70 -29.37
C VAL A 88 -8.27 -12.61 -30.17
N PRO A 89 -8.06 -12.77 -31.49
CA PRO A 89 -8.92 -13.60 -32.32
C PRO A 89 -8.69 -15.10 -32.07
N PHE A 90 -9.72 -15.90 -32.29
CA PHE A 90 -9.66 -17.36 -32.23
C PHE A 90 -10.62 -17.97 -33.26
N GLN A 91 -10.34 -19.19 -33.73
CA GLN A 91 -11.17 -19.89 -34.73
C GLN A 91 -11.96 -21.06 -34.14
N LYS A 92 -11.40 -21.71 -33.11
CA LYS A 92 -11.91 -22.95 -32.49
C LYS A 92 -12.21 -22.75 -31.02
N SER A 93 -11.29 -22.16 -30.26
CA SER A 93 -11.46 -22.03 -28.81
C SER A 93 -10.60 -20.91 -28.22
N PHE A 94 -11.05 -20.38 -27.09
CA PHE A 94 -10.31 -19.39 -26.32
C PHE A 94 -10.41 -19.74 -24.85
N ARG A 95 -9.28 -19.70 -24.14
CA ARG A 95 -9.24 -19.78 -22.67
C ARG A 95 -8.42 -18.62 -22.15
N ALA A 96 -9.01 -17.83 -21.27
CA ALA A 96 -8.31 -16.78 -20.55
C ALA A 96 -8.27 -17.10 -19.06
N TYR A 97 -7.10 -16.93 -18.48
CA TYR A 97 -6.87 -17.02 -17.05
C TYR A 97 -6.28 -15.69 -16.58
N LEU A 98 -6.67 -15.29 -15.37
CA LEU A 98 -6.00 -14.26 -14.60
C LEU A 98 -5.62 -14.91 -13.29
N GLU A 99 -4.34 -14.94 -12.96
CA GLU A 99 -3.90 -15.59 -11.74
C GLU A 99 -4.33 -14.79 -10.52
N LYS A 100 -5.02 -15.46 -9.61
CA LYS A 100 -5.13 -14.99 -8.23
C LYS A 100 -3.82 -15.33 -7.52
N TYR A 101 -2.75 -14.61 -7.83
CA TYR A 101 -1.41 -14.83 -7.30
C TYR A 101 -1.25 -14.23 -5.89
N PHE A 102 -2.23 -14.52 -5.03
CA PHE A 102 -2.32 -13.99 -3.67
C PHE A 102 -2.91 -15.05 -2.72
N PRO A 103 -2.40 -15.18 -1.47
CA PRO A 103 -2.75 -16.31 -0.61
C PRO A 103 -4.23 -16.39 -0.22
N ASP A 104 -4.83 -17.58 -0.36
CA ASP A 104 -6.22 -17.86 0.04
C ASP A 104 -6.51 -17.72 1.54
N LYS A 105 -5.45 -17.71 2.37
CA LYS A 105 -5.55 -17.43 3.82
C LYS A 105 -5.96 -15.99 4.11
N TRP A 106 -5.80 -15.10 3.14
CA TRP A 106 -6.36 -13.76 3.21
C TRP A 106 -7.69 -13.72 2.46
N PRO A 107 -8.67 -12.97 2.98
CA PRO A 107 -10.03 -12.94 2.42
C PRO A 107 -10.12 -12.14 1.11
N THR A 108 -9.13 -12.23 0.22
CA THR A 108 -9.11 -11.48 -1.04
C THR A 108 -10.02 -12.13 -2.08
N GLN A 109 -10.92 -11.35 -2.65
CA GLN A 109 -11.90 -11.80 -3.65
C GLN A 109 -11.70 -11.09 -4.99
N TYR A 110 -11.95 -11.82 -6.07
CA TYR A 110 -11.88 -11.33 -7.45
C TYR A 110 -13.22 -11.63 -8.11
N ALA A 111 -13.82 -10.62 -8.71
CA ALA A 111 -15.01 -10.77 -9.56
C ALA A 111 -14.70 -10.21 -10.94
N VAL A 112 -14.92 -11.00 -11.98
CA VAL A 112 -14.53 -10.66 -13.35
C VAL A 112 -15.76 -10.67 -14.25
N THR A 113 -15.90 -9.63 -15.06
CA THR A 113 -16.80 -9.60 -16.21
C THR A 113 -15.98 -9.61 -17.50
N ALA A 114 -16.13 -10.66 -18.29
CA ALA A 114 -15.52 -10.76 -19.62
C ALA A 114 -16.52 -10.31 -20.70
N TYR A 115 -16.00 -9.75 -21.78
CA TYR A 115 -16.77 -9.34 -22.95
C TYR A 115 -16.08 -9.95 -24.17
N TRP A 116 -16.83 -10.64 -25.02
CA TRP A 116 -16.30 -11.24 -26.24
C TRP A 116 -17.40 -11.33 -27.30
N TYR A 117 -16.97 -11.59 -28.53
CA TYR A 117 -17.85 -11.81 -29.67
C TYR A 117 -17.65 -13.23 -30.19
N LEU A 118 -18.76 -13.85 -30.59
CA LEU A 118 -18.78 -15.14 -31.25
C LEU A 118 -19.47 -15.02 -32.61
N ASN A 119 -19.10 -15.89 -33.54
CA ASN A 119 -19.90 -16.11 -34.73
C ASN A 119 -21.31 -16.58 -34.34
N LYS A 120 -22.29 -16.42 -35.24
CA LYS A 120 -23.71 -16.76 -35.00
C LYS A 120 -23.95 -18.17 -34.42
N GLY A 121 -23.10 -19.14 -34.75
CA GLY A 121 -23.17 -20.52 -34.25
C GLY A 121 -22.20 -20.85 -33.12
N GLY A 122 -21.51 -19.86 -32.57
CA GLY A 122 -20.58 -20.06 -31.46
C GLY A 122 -21.32 -20.42 -30.17
N VAL A 123 -20.63 -21.16 -29.30
CA VAL A 123 -21.15 -21.58 -28.01
C VAL A 123 -20.47 -20.77 -26.91
N ASP A 124 -21.27 -20.11 -26.09
CA ASP A 124 -20.84 -19.51 -24.84
C ASP A 124 -20.96 -20.55 -23.70
N PRO A 125 -19.83 -21.06 -23.16
CA PRO A 125 -19.87 -21.97 -22.03
C PRO A 125 -20.16 -21.28 -20.69
N ILE A 126 -20.03 -19.95 -20.62
CA ILE A 126 -20.29 -19.15 -19.42
C ILE A 126 -21.79 -18.83 -19.37
N LYS A 127 -22.52 -19.59 -18.57
CA LYS A 127 -23.96 -19.34 -18.35
C LYS A 127 -24.14 -18.01 -17.59
N PRO A 128 -25.30 -17.35 -17.72
CA PRO A 128 -25.62 -16.18 -16.92
C PRO A 128 -25.46 -16.47 -15.42
N THR A 129 -24.82 -15.54 -14.70
CA THR A 129 -24.70 -15.60 -13.24
C THR A 129 -26.10 -15.53 -12.61
N PRO A 130 -26.47 -16.45 -11.69
CA PRO A 130 -27.75 -16.41 -11.00
C PRO A 130 -27.95 -15.11 -10.22
N VAL A 131 -29.18 -14.58 -10.17
CA VAL A 131 -29.49 -13.32 -9.46
C VAL A 131 -29.04 -13.35 -7.99
N ALA A 132 -29.13 -14.50 -7.33
CA ALA A 132 -28.67 -14.70 -5.95
C ALA A 132 -27.15 -14.47 -5.75
N GLU A 133 -26.37 -14.55 -6.83
CA GLU A 133 -24.92 -14.36 -6.83
C GLU A 133 -24.52 -12.96 -7.36
N LEU A 134 -25.49 -12.14 -7.77
CA LEU A 134 -25.25 -10.78 -8.30
C LEU A 134 -25.18 -9.69 -7.21
N TYR A 135 -25.47 -10.01 -5.95
CA TYR A 135 -25.48 -9.06 -4.83
C TYR A 135 -24.66 -9.55 -3.64
N GLY A 136 -24.36 -8.65 -2.70
CA GLY A 136 -23.58 -8.98 -1.49
C GLY A 136 -22.07 -8.99 -1.71
N PHE A 137 -21.60 -8.43 -2.83
CA PHE A 137 -20.17 -8.25 -3.10
C PHE A 137 -19.56 -7.13 -2.25
N GLU A 138 -20.38 -6.22 -1.69
CA GLU A 138 -19.99 -5.14 -0.77
C GLU A 138 -19.88 -5.67 0.67
N ILE A 139 -18.77 -6.33 0.96
CA ILE A 139 -18.36 -6.80 2.27
C ILE A 139 -17.61 -5.65 2.96
N PRO A 140 -18.19 -5.05 4.02
CA PRO A 140 -17.48 -4.05 4.79
C PRO A 140 -16.28 -4.66 5.49
N TYR A 141 -15.22 -3.88 5.63
CA TYR A 141 -14.02 -4.26 6.36
C TYR A 141 -13.67 -3.20 7.39
N GLN A 142 -12.92 -3.62 8.40
CA GLN A 142 -12.47 -2.75 9.48
C GLN A 142 -10.95 -2.67 9.46
N VAL A 143 -10.47 -1.44 9.57
CA VAL A 143 -9.05 -1.12 9.69
C VAL A 143 -8.88 -0.46 11.03
N TYR A 144 -7.94 -0.95 11.83
CA TYR A 144 -7.60 -0.28 13.07
C TYR A 144 -7.11 1.14 12.73
N ARG A 145 -7.78 2.16 13.28
CA ARG A 145 -7.37 3.56 13.16
C ARG A 145 -7.39 4.21 14.53
N LYS A 146 -6.29 4.88 14.87
CA LYS A 146 -6.17 5.66 16.09
C LYS A 146 -6.92 6.99 15.91
N PRO A 147 -7.92 7.31 16.74
CA PRO A 147 -8.66 8.56 16.57
C PRO A 147 -7.82 9.79 16.91
N GLY A 148 -7.93 10.84 16.08
CA GLY A 148 -7.42 12.18 16.39
C GLY A 148 -5.90 12.35 16.30
N VAL A 149 -5.19 11.40 15.67
CA VAL A 149 -3.75 11.51 15.42
C VAL A 149 -3.48 12.01 14.01
N ILE A 150 -2.26 12.45 13.79
CA ILE A 150 -1.72 12.74 12.46
C ILE A 150 -1.02 11.47 11.99
N GLU A 151 -1.62 10.80 11.00
CA GLU A 151 -1.06 9.58 10.43
C GLU A 151 0.27 9.88 9.72
N GLY A 152 1.24 8.98 9.82
CA GLY A 152 2.54 9.10 9.19
C GLY A 152 2.42 9.19 7.68
N GLU A 153 1.52 8.42 7.08
CA GLU A 153 1.20 8.48 5.65
C GLU A 153 0.57 9.81 5.21
N SER A 154 0.08 10.63 6.15
CA SER A 154 -0.49 11.95 5.88
C SER A 154 0.52 13.10 6.01
N MET A 155 1.71 12.83 6.54
CA MET A 155 2.78 13.83 6.64
C MET A 155 3.32 14.19 5.26
N GLN A 156 3.70 15.44 5.04
CA GLN A 156 4.29 15.87 3.77
C GLN A 156 5.81 15.79 3.85
N ILE A 157 6.45 15.07 2.93
CA ILE A 157 7.91 15.09 2.78
C ILE A 157 8.30 16.36 2.01
N GLU A 158 9.04 17.26 2.64
CA GLU A 158 9.43 18.55 2.05
C GLU A 158 10.82 18.49 1.41
N ASP A 159 11.74 17.79 2.07
CA ASP A 159 13.14 17.69 1.67
C ASP A 159 13.73 16.39 2.22
N ASN A 160 14.62 15.78 1.43
CA ASN A 160 15.37 14.60 1.84
C ASN A 160 16.79 14.66 1.27
N SER A 161 17.79 14.83 2.15
CA SER A 161 19.19 14.96 1.73
C SER A 161 19.91 13.63 1.48
N GLY A 162 19.31 12.50 1.88
CA GLY A 162 19.96 11.19 1.78
C GLY A 162 18.98 10.01 1.79
N GLY A 163 19.33 8.97 1.03
CA GLY A 163 18.52 7.77 0.87
C GLY A 163 17.17 8.06 0.21
N TRP A 164 16.09 7.47 0.73
CA TRP A 164 14.73 7.63 0.19
C TRP A 164 13.67 7.53 1.29
N ALA A 165 12.59 8.28 1.14
CA ALA A 165 11.44 8.28 2.04
C ALA A 165 10.14 8.12 1.25
N THR A 166 9.13 7.49 1.85
CA THR A 166 7.79 7.34 1.29
C THR A 166 6.75 7.38 2.40
N THR A 167 5.57 7.89 2.07
CA THR A 167 4.35 7.79 2.87
C THR A 167 3.36 6.77 2.31
N ASP A 168 3.68 6.16 1.17
CA ASP A 168 2.85 5.15 0.53
C ASP A 168 3.48 3.78 0.67
N VAL A 169 3.43 3.24 1.90
CA VAL A 169 3.91 1.89 2.18
C VAL A 169 3.14 1.29 3.35
N PHE A 170 2.79 0.01 3.23
CA PHE A 170 2.18 -0.76 4.30
C PHE A 170 3.25 -1.23 5.29
N ALA A 171 2.89 -1.25 6.58
CA ALA A 171 3.65 -1.95 7.60
C ALA A 171 3.65 -3.47 7.36
N ASP A 172 4.44 -4.20 8.16
CA ASP A 172 4.36 -5.65 8.17
C ASP A 172 2.98 -6.11 8.67
N GLU A 173 2.34 -7.02 7.96
CA GLU A 173 0.97 -7.41 8.21
C GLU A 173 0.74 -8.04 9.59
N ARG A 174 1.81 -8.57 10.20
CA ARG A 174 1.77 -9.23 11.51
C ARG A 174 1.62 -8.22 12.66
N ILE A 175 1.65 -6.91 12.38
CA ILE A 175 1.46 -5.84 13.37
C ILE A 175 0.32 -4.88 13.00
N PHE A 176 -0.54 -5.24 12.04
CA PHE A 176 -1.69 -4.42 11.63
C PHE A 176 -2.69 -4.13 12.75
N ASP A 177 -2.77 -5.00 13.77
CA ASP A 177 -3.58 -4.78 14.98
C ASP A 177 -3.08 -3.59 15.83
N ARG A 178 -1.88 -3.10 15.55
CA ARG A 178 -1.19 -2.06 16.33
C ARG A 178 -0.81 -0.84 15.52
N VAL A 179 -0.75 -0.93 14.19
CA VAL A 179 -0.39 0.17 13.29
C VAL A 179 -1.65 0.82 12.74
N SER A 180 -1.83 2.12 12.99
CA SER A 180 -3.01 2.87 12.53
C SER A 180 -3.05 2.89 11.01
N GLY A 181 -4.20 2.57 10.40
CA GLY A 181 -4.36 2.62 8.95
C GLY A 181 -3.53 1.60 8.15
N HIS A 182 -2.73 0.75 8.82
CA HIS A 182 -1.77 -0.20 8.27
C HIS A 182 -0.61 0.42 7.46
N LYS A 183 -0.55 1.74 7.32
CA LYS A 183 0.51 2.46 6.59
C LYS A 183 1.40 3.24 7.55
N ILE A 184 2.57 3.62 7.05
CA ILE A 184 3.60 4.30 7.82
C ILE A 184 4.33 5.31 6.94
N LEU A 185 4.88 6.35 7.56
CA LEU A 185 6.02 7.07 6.99
C LEU A 185 7.27 6.20 7.15
N LEU A 186 7.90 5.85 6.05
CA LEU A 186 9.15 5.10 6.01
C LEU A 186 10.27 5.97 5.46
N TRP A 187 11.42 5.94 6.12
CA TRP A 187 12.66 6.52 5.62
C TRP A 187 13.82 5.55 5.77
N HIS A 188 14.66 5.46 4.74
CA HIS A 188 15.94 4.77 4.75
C HIS A 188 17.06 5.78 4.49
N GLY A 189 18.04 5.83 5.37
CA GLY A 189 19.26 6.62 5.17
C GLY A 189 20.20 6.04 4.10
N ASP A 190 21.03 6.90 3.52
CA ASP A 190 22.15 6.54 2.64
C ASP A 190 23.48 6.61 3.43
N PRO A 191 24.15 5.47 3.70
CA PRO A 191 25.41 5.42 4.44
C PRO A 191 26.53 6.33 3.91
N LYS A 192 26.42 6.80 2.67
CA LYS A 192 27.45 7.61 2.00
C LYS A 192 27.19 9.11 2.08
N LYS A 193 26.11 9.56 2.72
CA LYS A 193 25.70 10.97 2.77
C LYS A 193 25.42 11.46 4.18
N GLU A 194 25.35 12.78 4.31
CA GLU A 194 24.65 13.38 5.45
C GLU A 194 23.14 13.23 5.23
N ASN A 195 22.46 12.63 6.21
CA ASN A 195 21.07 12.22 6.11
C ASN A 195 20.19 13.09 6.98
N LYS A 196 19.30 13.85 6.34
CA LYS A 196 18.26 14.64 6.96
C LYS A 196 16.97 14.50 6.15
N LEU A 197 15.89 14.21 6.86
CA LEU A 197 14.53 14.22 6.32
C LEU A 197 13.76 15.36 6.99
N THR A 198 13.13 16.20 6.18
CA THR A 198 12.21 17.25 6.65
C THR A 198 10.80 16.87 6.23
N THR A 199 9.92 16.76 7.22
CA THR A 199 8.50 16.47 7.03
C THR A 199 7.64 17.54 7.69
N THR A 200 6.39 17.69 7.24
CA THR A 200 5.44 18.57 7.91
C THR A 200 4.09 17.94 8.19
N PHE A 201 3.41 18.51 9.18
CA PHE A 201 2.03 18.23 9.50
C PHE A 201 1.31 19.54 9.86
N LYS A 202 -0.03 19.50 9.91
CA LYS A 202 -0.85 20.67 10.21
C LYS A 202 -1.42 20.59 11.63
N VAL A 203 -1.43 21.72 12.32
CA VAL A 203 -2.14 21.93 13.58
C VAL A 203 -3.23 22.97 13.36
N ASP A 204 -4.47 22.70 13.77
CA ASP A 204 -5.58 23.63 13.51
C ASP A 204 -5.77 24.67 14.62
N LYS A 205 -5.50 24.31 15.88
CA LYS A 205 -5.72 25.18 17.04
C LYS A 205 -4.39 25.54 17.71
N PRO A 206 -4.21 26.79 18.17
CA PRO A 206 -3.05 27.14 18.98
C PRO A 206 -3.17 26.46 20.34
N GLY A 207 -2.03 26.17 20.97
CA GLY A 207 -2.03 25.76 22.37
C GLY A 207 -0.77 25.02 22.77
N THR A 208 -0.75 24.61 24.04
CA THR A 208 0.29 23.75 24.57
C THR A 208 -0.13 22.30 24.41
N TYR A 209 0.65 21.53 23.67
CA TYR A 209 0.36 20.13 23.36
C TYR A 209 1.37 19.21 24.04
N SER A 210 0.90 18.12 24.64
CA SER A 210 1.70 16.91 24.80
C SER A 210 1.82 16.24 23.43
N VAL A 211 3.05 16.07 22.96
CA VAL A 211 3.36 15.52 21.64
C VAL A 211 3.98 14.15 21.82
N LYS A 212 3.35 13.13 21.25
CA LYS A 212 3.85 11.75 21.23
C LYS A 212 3.92 11.25 19.80
N ALA A 213 4.81 10.30 19.54
CA ALA A 213 4.85 9.59 18.27
C ALA A 213 4.69 8.10 18.53
N GLN A 214 3.89 7.40 17.74
CA GLN A 214 3.99 5.95 17.64
C GLN A 214 5.00 5.60 16.57
N VAL A 215 6.06 4.90 16.97
CA VAL A 215 7.11 4.43 16.07
C VAL A 215 6.98 2.94 15.85
N VAL A 216 7.34 2.45 14.67
CA VAL A 216 7.48 1.01 14.42
C VAL A 216 8.96 0.66 14.46
N LYS A 217 9.32 -0.26 15.35
CA LYS A 217 10.70 -0.77 15.47
C LYS A 217 10.88 -2.05 14.66
N SER A 218 12.04 -2.26 14.05
CA SER A 218 12.39 -3.48 13.30
C SER A 218 13.86 -3.87 13.46
N PRO A 219 14.29 -5.08 13.07
CA PRO A 219 15.72 -5.47 13.09
C PRO A 219 16.65 -4.51 12.33
N GLU A 220 16.18 -3.94 11.21
CA GLU A 220 16.92 -2.96 10.39
C GLU A 220 16.81 -1.51 10.91
N GLY A 221 16.20 -1.31 12.07
CA GLY A 221 15.94 0.01 12.61
C GLY A 221 17.21 0.77 12.97
N GLY A 222 17.21 2.07 12.65
CA GLY A 222 18.32 2.98 12.93
C GLY A 222 18.15 3.80 14.21
N LYS A 223 19.07 4.74 14.39
CA LYS A 223 18.98 5.81 15.40
C LYS A 223 18.82 7.15 14.72
N PHE A 224 17.93 7.98 15.26
CA PHE A 224 17.60 9.27 14.66
C PHE A 224 17.51 10.37 15.71
N GLY A 225 18.13 11.51 15.44
CA GLY A 225 17.81 12.76 16.12
C GLY A 225 16.49 13.30 15.58
N VAL A 226 15.67 13.87 16.46
CA VAL A 226 14.36 14.45 16.11
C VAL A 226 14.30 15.89 16.60
N ALA A 227 13.85 16.80 15.74
CA ALA A 227 13.54 18.19 16.06
C ALA A 227 12.13 18.56 15.59
N LEU A 228 11.49 19.48 16.32
CA LEU A 228 10.18 20.05 16.01
C LEU A 228 10.31 21.56 15.96
N ASN A 229 9.97 22.17 14.82
CA ASN A 229 10.09 23.61 14.58
C ASN A 229 11.49 24.17 14.94
N GLY A 230 12.55 23.41 14.61
CA GLY A 230 13.94 23.77 14.90
C GLY A 230 14.40 23.49 16.35
N GLN A 231 13.51 23.08 17.25
CA GLN A 231 13.86 22.69 18.62
C GLN A 231 14.17 21.19 18.67
N GLN A 232 15.34 20.80 19.15
CA GLN A 232 15.69 19.39 19.38
C GLN A 232 14.77 18.76 20.43
N VAL A 233 14.01 17.73 20.06
CA VAL A 233 13.08 17.03 20.96
C VAL A 233 13.64 15.70 21.45
N LYS A 234 14.39 14.98 20.61
CA LYS A 234 15.14 13.78 20.98
C LYS A 234 16.52 13.84 20.35
N LYS A 235 17.58 13.74 21.16
CA LYS A 235 18.95 13.62 20.64
C LYS A 235 19.14 12.29 19.91
N GLU A 236 18.55 11.23 20.44
CA GLU A 236 18.59 9.89 19.88
C GLU A 236 17.23 9.22 20.13
N LEU A 237 16.62 8.74 19.04
CA LEU A 237 15.44 7.90 19.05
C LEU A 237 15.78 6.59 18.34
N ASN A 238 15.57 5.48 19.04
CA ASN A 238 15.93 4.14 18.59
C ASN A 238 14.75 3.48 17.86
N PHE A 239 14.97 3.00 16.63
CA PHE A 239 14.00 2.25 15.83
C PHE A 239 14.33 0.74 15.72
N LYS A 240 15.40 0.27 16.37
CA LYS A 240 15.80 -1.13 16.36
C LYS A 240 14.93 -2.00 17.29
N SER A 241 14.60 -3.19 16.81
CA SER A 241 14.02 -4.29 17.59
C SER A 241 14.80 -5.57 17.31
N GLU A 242 15.18 -6.31 18.34
CA GLU A 242 15.87 -7.62 18.18
C GLU A 242 14.92 -8.74 17.74
N VAL A 243 13.61 -8.47 17.66
CA VAL A 243 12.58 -9.44 17.27
C VAL A 243 11.84 -8.96 16.01
N ALA A 244 11.65 -9.87 15.06
CA ALA A 244 10.82 -9.68 13.86
C ALA A 244 9.35 -10.09 14.14
N PRO A 245 8.33 -9.45 13.51
CA PRO A 245 8.41 -8.36 12.52
C PRO A 245 8.89 -7.03 13.09
N GLY A 246 8.89 -6.90 14.42
CA GLY A 246 9.09 -5.62 15.09
C GLY A 246 8.04 -5.38 16.18
N LYS A 247 7.97 -4.14 16.65
CA LYS A 247 6.89 -3.69 17.55
C LYS A 247 6.57 -2.22 17.34
N ALA A 248 5.29 -1.87 17.44
CA ALA A 248 4.86 -0.48 17.57
C ALA A 248 5.06 -0.01 19.03
N GLU A 249 5.57 1.20 19.22
CA GLU A 249 5.89 1.76 20.53
C GLU A 249 5.58 3.26 20.55
N VAL A 250 4.82 3.71 21.57
CA VAL A 250 4.56 5.14 21.77
C VAL A 250 5.72 5.77 22.52
N VAL A 251 6.24 6.86 21.97
CA VAL A 251 7.36 7.63 22.52
C VAL A 251 6.89 9.04 22.82
N ASP A 252 7.16 9.49 24.04
CA ASP A 252 6.92 10.88 24.44
C ASP A 252 7.99 11.80 23.88
N LEU A 253 7.60 12.76 23.05
CA LEU A 253 8.49 13.77 22.47
C LEU A 253 8.55 15.04 23.34
N GLY A 254 7.61 15.21 24.27
CA GLY A 254 7.58 16.30 25.22
C GLY A 254 6.35 17.20 25.07
N THR A 255 6.49 18.41 25.57
CA THR A 255 5.43 19.42 25.62
C THR A 255 5.86 20.65 24.83
N PHE A 256 5.01 21.10 23.90
CA PHE A 256 5.34 22.20 23.00
C PHE A 256 4.16 23.14 22.82
N GLU A 257 4.45 24.44 22.76
CA GLU A 257 3.48 25.42 22.29
C GLU A 257 3.46 25.39 20.76
N LEU A 258 2.33 24.98 20.18
CA LEU A 258 2.15 24.86 18.74
C LEU A 258 1.22 25.97 18.25
N LYS A 259 1.61 26.58 17.14
CA LYS A 259 0.80 27.60 16.45
C LYS A 259 -0.09 26.91 15.41
N PRO A 260 -1.21 27.52 15.01
CA PRO A 260 -2.00 27.04 13.88
C PRO A 260 -1.17 27.03 12.60
N GLY A 261 -1.46 26.07 11.73
CA GLY A 261 -0.78 25.88 10.45
C GLY A 261 0.30 24.81 10.48
N LYS A 262 1.24 24.96 9.54
CA LYS A 262 2.29 23.99 9.24
C LYS A 262 3.32 23.92 10.37
N GLN A 263 3.54 22.73 10.91
CA GLN A 263 4.64 22.39 11.82
C GLN A 263 5.68 21.58 11.07
N VAL A 264 6.95 21.79 11.40
CA VAL A 264 8.09 21.13 10.74
C VAL A 264 8.69 20.11 11.68
N MET A 265 8.78 18.86 11.26
CA MET A 265 9.47 17.79 11.97
C MET A 265 10.68 17.33 11.17
N GLU A 266 11.85 17.44 11.78
CA GLU A 266 13.13 17.10 11.15
C GLU A 266 13.73 15.87 11.81
N PHE A 267 14.20 14.94 10.98
CA PHE A 267 14.87 13.73 11.40
C PHE A 267 16.29 13.72 10.84
N LYS A 268 17.27 13.38 11.69
CA LYS A 268 18.67 13.21 11.28
C LYS A 268 19.12 11.81 11.63
N TRP A 269 19.55 11.04 10.63
CA TRP A 269 20.08 9.70 10.90
C TRP A 269 21.44 9.79 11.60
N ILE A 270 21.66 8.89 12.55
CA ILE A 270 22.86 8.79 13.37
C ILE A 270 23.46 7.41 13.12
N PRO A 271 24.52 7.31 12.30
CA PRO A 271 25.24 6.05 12.11
C PRO A 271 25.73 5.52 13.45
N ALA A 272 25.43 4.25 13.75
CA ALA A 272 25.83 3.61 14.98
C ALA A 272 26.04 2.11 14.74
N GLU A 273 27.09 1.55 15.35
CA GLU A 273 27.40 0.13 15.24
C GLU A 273 26.23 -0.74 15.73
N GLY A 274 25.83 -1.73 14.93
CA GLY A 274 24.73 -2.63 15.23
C GLY A 274 23.33 -2.05 15.01
N PHE A 275 23.21 -0.86 14.40
CA PHE A 275 21.94 -0.24 13.98
C PHE A 275 21.88 -0.14 12.45
N GLY A 276 20.67 -0.18 11.90
CA GLY A 276 20.45 0.01 10.47
C GLY A 276 20.13 1.45 10.09
N GLU A 277 19.54 1.61 8.91
CA GLU A 277 19.23 2.90 8.28
C GLU A 277 17.73 3.26 8.37
N LYS A 278 16.89 2.40 8.95
CA LYS A 278 15.43 2.46 8.80
C LYS A 278 14.74 3.24 9.91
N MET A 279 13.87 4.18 9.55
CA MET A 279 12.94 4.90 10.42
C MET A 279 11.51 4.66 9.98
N MET A 280 10.60 4.38 10.93
CA MET A 280 9.19 4.15 10.64
C MET A 280 8.30 4.85 11.67
N ILE A 281 7.50 5.82 11.22
CA ILE A 281 6.52 6.55 12.03
C ILE A 281 5.13 6.10 11.62
N ASP A 282 4.36 5.61 12.58
CA ASP A 282 2.95 5.28 12.41
C ASP A 282 2.10 6.55 12.52
N TYR A 283 2.19 7.28 13.63
CA TYR A 283 1.47 8.54 13.79
C TYR A 283 2.10 9.49 14.81
N ILE A 284 1.66 10.75 14.79
CA ILE A 284 1.88 11.76 15.83
C ILE A 284 0.57 12.01 16.61
N ASP A 285 0.57 11.80 17.92
CA ASP A 285 -0.54 12.08 18.84
C ASP A 285 -0.32 13.44 19.51
N LEU A 286 -1.25 14.37 19.26
CA LEU A 286 -1.25 15.72 19.80
C LEU A 286 -2.39 15.86 20.81
N LYS A 287 -2.06 15.92 22.11
CA LYS A 287 -3.05 16.18 23.16
C LYS A 287 -2.90 17.60 23.69
N LEU A 288 -3.92 18.42 23.44
CA LEU A 288 -4.02 19.76 24.03
C LEU A 288 -4.11 19.63 25.56
N MET A 289 -3.32 20.43 26.27
CA MET A 289 -3.31 20.49 27.74
C MET A 289 -4.12 21.65 28.29
#